data_AF-A0A1Y1KIY3-F1
#
_entry.id   AF-A0A1Y1KIY3-F1
#
_cell.length_a   1.000
_cell.length_b   1.000
_cell.length_c   1.000
_cell.angle_alpha   90.00
_cell.angle_beta   90.00
_cell.angle_gamma   90.00
#
_symmetry.space_group_name_H-M   'P 1'
#
loop_
_entity.id
_entity.type
_entity.pdbx_description
1 polymer ?
#
loop_
_entity_poly.entity_id
_entity_poly.type
_entity_poly.pdbx_seq_one_letter_code
_entity_poly.pdbx_strand_id
1 'polypeptide(L)'
;VRNYEGQSLIRPLQTSSKRTGQADWQFTVMNTGRAQVATRSARDPNWRLVVPVIKDIEWRFTNLEKDPHEKEGVLSFDFVTFLNSVEKKYGSDAAKWAEEASFMTRWWVDENAKRWRYTP
;
A
#
# COMPACT_ATOMS: atom_id res chain seq x y z
N VAL A 1 -25.63 0.50 -11.61
CA VAL A 1 -24.24 0.83 -11.20
C VAL A 1 -24.28 1.32 -9.75
N ARG A 2 -23.98 0.47 -8.76
CA ARG A 2 -23.94 0.86 -7.32
C ARG A 2 -22.60 0.56 -6.62
N ASN A 3 -21.64 -0.03 -7.33
CA ASN A 3 -20.37 -0.52 -6.78
C ASN A 3 -19.16 0.10 -7.51
N TYR A 4 -19.25 1.38 -7.89
CA TYR A 4 -18.10 2.07 -8.45
C TYR A 4 -17.24 2.62 -7.31
N GLU A 5 -16.01 2.11 -7.17
CA GLU A 5 -15.09 2.45 -6.08
C GLU A 5 -14.06 3.53 -6.48
N GLY A 6 -14.06 3.95 -7.76
CA GLY A 6 -13.12 4.95 -8.27
C GLY A 6 -13.59 6.40 -8.14
N GLN A 7 -12.68 7.33 -8.38
CA GLN A 7 -12.99 8.75 -8.51
C GLN A 7 -13.33 9.13 -9.96
N SER A 8 -14.15 10.16 -10.10
CA SER A 8 -14.52 10.74 -11.41
C SER A 8 -13.29 11.27 -12.15
N LEU A 9 -13.01 10.77 -13.36
CA LEU A 9 -11.88 11.21 -14.19
C LEU A 9 -12.03 12.63 -14.78
N ILE A 10 -13.24 13.19 -14.80
CA ILE A 10 -13.50 14.56 -15.30
C ILE A 10 -13.46 15.63 -14.19
N ARG A 11 -13.27 15.24 -12.93
CA ARG A 11 -13.21 16.16 -11.79
C ARG A 11 -11.80 16.13 -11.20
N PRO A 12 -11.36 17.19 -10.49
CA PRO A 12 -10.09 17.17 -9.79
C PRO A 12 -10.00 16.01 -8.79
N LEU A 13 -8.90 15.26 -8.86
CA LEU A 13 -8.63 14.14 -7.96
C LEU A 13 -8.61 14.62 -6.51
N GLN A 14 -9.38 13.98 -5.65
CA GLN A 14 -9.31 14.21 -4.21
C GLN A 14 -8.22 13.30 -3.64
N THR A 15 -7.13 13.86 -3.16
CA THR A 15 -6.01 13.07 -2.61
C THR A 15 -6.26 12.59 -1.17
N SER A 16 -7.26 13.17 -0.50
CA SER A 16 -7.69 12.78 0.83
C SER A 16 -9.14 13.12 1.11
N SER A 17 -9.72 12.41 2.08
CA SER A 17 -11.08 12.63 2.57
C SER A 17 -11.20 13.95 3.30
N LYS A 18 -12.11 14.82 2.85
CA LYS A 18 -12.42 16.11 3.53
C LYS A 18 -13.01 15.93 4.93
N ARG A 19 -13.54 14.76 5.26
CA ARG A 19 -14.19 14.48 6.55
C ARG A 19 -13.25 13.85 7.57
N THR A 20 -12.44 12.88 7.12
CA THR A 20 -11.60 12.06 8.02
C THR A 20 -10.13 12.39 7.89
N GLY A 21 -9.72 13.13 6.86
CA GLY A 21 -8.30 13.38 6.60
C GLY A 21 -7.52 12.14 6.16
N GLN A 22 -8.17 11.00 5.93
CA GLN A 22 -7.51 9.80 5.41
C GLN A 22 -7.10 10.01 3.96
N ALA A 23 -5.95 9.47 3.57
CA ALA A 23 -5.51 9.48 2.17
C ALA A 23 -6.45 8.65 1.29
N ASP A 24 -6.52 9.00 0.01
CA ASP A 24 -7.14 8.13 -1.00
C ASP A 24 -6.18 6.99 -1.32
N TRP A 25 -6.55 5.77 -0.92
CA TRP A 25 -5.72 4.57 -1.05
C TRP A 25 -6.08 3.76 -2.28
N GLN A 26 -5.05 3.32 -3.00
CA GLN A 26 -5.16 2.49 -4.20
C GLN A 26 -4.52 1.13 -3.92
N PHE A 27 -5.31 0.07 -4.11
CA PHE A 27 -4.88 -1.31 -3.89
C PHE A 27 -4.84 -2.06 -5.22
N THR A 28 -3.73 -2.73 -5.49
CA THR A 28 -3.53 -3.55 -6.68
C THR A 28 -3.16 -4.96 -6.25
N VAL A 29 -4.05 -5.91 -6.53
CA VAL A 29 -3.79 -7.33 -6.29
C VAL A 29 -2.78 -7.84 -7.32
N MET A 30 -1.68 -8.42 -6.85
CA MET A 30 -0.64 -8.99 -7.68
C MET A 30 -0.57 -10.50 -7.42
N ASN A 31 -0.98 -11.30 -8.42
CA ASN A 31 -0.97 -12.76 -8.33
C ASN A 31 0.13 -13.39 -9.21
N THR A 32 1.36 -12.89 -9.09
CA THR A 32 2.53 -13.48 -9.75
C THR A 32 3.02 -14.69 -8.95
N GLY A 33 2.21 -15.76 -8.92
CA GLY A 33 2.52 -17.03 -8.24
C GLY A 33 2.47 -16.99 -6.70
N ARG A 34 2.19 -15.83 -6.11
CA ARG A 34 2.18 -15.54 -4.68
C ARG A 34 1.18 -14.41 -4.38
N ALA A 35 0.51 -14.45 -3.23
CA ALA A 35 -0.52 -13.46 -2.86
C ALA A 35 0.10 -12.19 -2.28
N GLN A 36 0.15 -11.11 -3.08
CA GLN A 36 0.67 -9.81 -2.69
C GLN A 36 -0.33 -8.70 -3.05
N VAL A 37 -0.35 -7.64 -2.26
CA VAL A 37 -1.13 -6.43 -2.56
C VAL A 37 -0.17 -5.25 -2.60
N ALA A 38 -0.16 -4.55 -3.73
CA ALA A 38 0.52 -3.27 -3.82
C ALA A 38 -0.41 -2.14 -3.40
N THR A 39 0.11 -1.23 -2.60
CA THR A 39 -0.64 -0.13 -2.00
C THR A 39 0.06 1.19 -2.29
N ARG A 40 -0.73 2.17 -2.71
CA ARG A 40 -0.30 3.55 -2.97
C ARG A 40 -1.31 4.51 -2.38
N SER A 41 -0.88 5.74 -2.15
CA SER A 41 -1.75 6.83 -1.73
C SER A 41 -1.71 7.96 -2.76
N ALA A 42 -2.84 8.60 -3.01
CA ALA A 42 -2.87 9.77 -3.89
C ALA A 42 -2.24 11.02 -3.23
N ARG A 43 -2.16 11.05 -1.89
CA ARG A 43 -1.48 12.11 -1.12
C ARG A 43 0.03 12.08 -1.36
N ASP A 44 0.62 10.89 -1.26
CA ASP A 44 2.05 10.66 -1.38
C ASP A 44 2.31 9.69 -2.56
N PRO A 45 2.19 10.17 -3.81
CA PRO A 45 2.20 9.30 -4.99
C PRO A 45 3.56 8.68 -5.27
N ASN A 46 4.64 9.24 -4.72
CA ASN A 46 6.00 8.77 -4.94
C ASN A 46 6.29 7.48 -4.18
N TRP A 47 5.49 7.12 -3.18
CA TRP A 47 5.72 5.93 -2.38
C TRP A 47 4.82 4.78 -2.79
N ARG A 48 5.39 3.58 -2.79
CA ARG A 48 4.71 2.33 -3.08
C ARG A 48 5.12 1.27 -2.08
N LEU A 49 4.12 0.61 -1.50
CA LEU A 49 4.30 -0.53 -0.62
C LEU A 49 3.79 -1.80 -1.30
N VAL A 50 4.51 -2.90 -1.19
CA VAL A 50 4.01 -4.24 -1.50
C VAL A 50 3.91 -5.01 -0.19
N VAL A 51 2.69 -5.42 0.12
CA VAL A 51 2.33 -6.13 1.34
C VAL A 51 2.19 -7.62 1.05
N PRO A 52 2.91 -8.47 1.78
CA PRO A 52 2.75 -9.92 1.68
C PRO A 52 1.45 -10.35 2.39
N VAL A 53 0.61 -11.12 1.71
CA VAL A 53 -0.62 -11.69 2.32
C VAL A 53 -0.35 -13.05 2.97
N ILE A 54 0.74 -13.71 2.58
CA ILE A 54 1.24 -14.98 3.15
C ILE A 54 2.65 -14.79 3.71
N LYS A 55 3.06 -15.64 4.67
CA LYS A 55 4.26 -15.43 5.51
C LYS A 55 5.60 -15.49 4.76
N ASP A 56 5.68 -16.19 3.63
CA ASP A 56 6.97 -16.48 2.97
C ASP A 56 7.30 -15.50 1.83
N ILE A 57 6.94 -14.23 2.01
CA ILE A 57 7.14 -13.17 1.03
C ILE A 57 7.63 -11.93 1.75
N GLU A 58 8.61 -11.26 1.16
CA GLU A 58 9.15 -10.03 1.68
C GLU A 58 8.18 -8.87 1.52
N TRP A 59 8.17 -7.99 2.51
CA TRP A 59 7.72 -6.62 2.36
C TRP A 59 8.62 -5.91 1.36
N ARG A 60 8.05 -4.99 0.57
CA ARG A 60 8.84 -4.14 -0.32
C ARG A 60 8.34 -2.71 -0.33
N PHE A 61 9.25 -1.77 -0.11
CA PHE A 61 9.00 -0.34 -0.25
C PHE A 61 9.84 0.23 -1.40
N THR A 62 9.23 1.08 -2.21
CA THR A 62 9.93 1.84 -3.25
C THR A 62 9.54 3.30 -3.19
N ASN A 63 10.53 4.19 -3.32
CA ASN A 63 10.30 5.60 -3.65
C ASN A 63 10.55 5.80 -5.15
N LEU A 64 9.48 5.98 -5.92
CA LEU A 64 9.47 6.11 -7.38
C LEU A 64 10.13 7.39 -7.89
N GLU A 65 10.29 8.41 -7.05
CA GLU A 65 11.03 9.62 -7.41
C GLU A 65 12.53 9.33 -7.52
N LYS A 66 13.06 8.50 -6.60
CA LYS A 66 14.47 8.13 -6.56
C LYS A 66 14.77 6.85 -7.36
N ASP A 67 13.79 5.97 -7.48
CA ASP A 67 13.89 4.69 -8.18
C ASP A 67 12.64 4.44 -9.04
N PRO A 68 12.52 5.13 -10.19
CA PRO A 68 11.33 5.04 -11.06
C PRO A 68 11.08 3.64 -11.65
N HIS A 69 12.12 2.81 -11.70
CA HIS A 69 12.05 1.45 -12.24
C HIS A 69 12.00 0.37 -11.15
N GLU A 70 11.89 0.79 -9.89
CA GLU A 70 11.83 -0.07 -8.71
C GLU A 70 12.98 -1.09 -8.63
N LYS A 71 14.20 -0.74 -9.05
CA LYS A 71 15.35 -1.66 -9.05
C LYS A 71 15.98 -1.84 -7.67
N GLU A 72 15.86 -0.86 -6.79
CA GLU A 72 16.55 -0.78 -5.50
C GLU A 72 15.58 -0.52 -4.33
N GLY A 73 14.46 -1.26 -4.33
CA GLY A 73 13.51 -1.25 -3.22
C GLY A 73 14.13 -1.70 -1.89
N VAL A 74 13.53 -1.30 -0.78
CA VAL A 74 13.85 -1.84 0.55
C VAL A 74 13.02 -3.11 0.72
N LEU A 75 13.68 -4.23 1.03
CA LEU A 75 13.03 -5.53 1.25
C LEU A 75 13.37 -6.09 2.63
N SER A 76 12.40 -6.76 3.25
CA SER A 76 12.63 -7.60 4.43
C SER A 76 11.44 -8.53 4.67
N PHE A 77 11.68 -9.71 5.22
CA PHE A 77 10.61 -10.63 5.66
C PHE A 77 9.95 -10.15 6.96
N ASP A 78 10.73 -9.54 7.86
CA ASP A 78 10.22 -9.06 9.14
C ASP A 78 9.73 -7.61 9.05
N PHE A 79 8.52 -7.35 9.55
CA PHE A 79 7.87 -6.05 9.41
C PHE A 79 8.58 -4.94 10.20
N VAL A 80 9.11 -5.23 11.39
CA VAL A 80 9.80 -4.21 12.20
C VAL A 80 11.14 -3.85 11.57
N THR A 81 11.89 -4.87 11.13
CA THR A 81 13.16 -4.72 10.40
C THR A 81 12.95 -3.96 9.09
N PHE A 82 11.86 -4.24 8.39
CA PHE A 82 11.43 -3.52 7.19
C PHE A 82 11.25 -2.02 7.46
N LEU A 83 10.42 -1.64 8.45
CA LEU A 83 10.15 -0.23 8.76
C LEU A 83 11.42 0.52 9.18
N ASN A 84 12.26 -0.09 10.02
CA ASN A 84 13.54 0.49 10.41
C ASN A 84 14.46 0.73 9.19
N SER A 85 14.42 -0.16 8.20
CA SER A 85 15.22 -0.03 6.97
C SER A 85 14.69 1.07 6.06
N VAL A 86 13.36 1.23 5.99
CA VAL A 86 12.71 2.35 5.28
C VAL A 86 13.07 3.67 5.96
N GLU A 87 12.98 3.75 7.28
CA GLU A 87 13.33 4.96 8.04
C GLU A 87 14.79 5.35 7.82
N LYS A 88 15.70 4.38 7.89
CA LYS A 88 17.12 4.60 7.67
C LYS A 88 17.45 5.11 6.26
N LYS A 89 16.73 4.64 5.23
CA LYS A 89 17.00 4.99 3.81
C LYS A 89 16.26 6.23 3.33
N TYR A 90 15.00 6.41 3.77
CA TYR A 90 14.09 7.44 3.23
C TYR A 90 13.51 8.39 4.29
N GLY A 91 13.82 8.19 5.57
CA GLY A 91 13.41 9.05 6.68
C GLY A 91 12.14 8.59 7.39
N SER A 92 11.87 9.21 8.54
CA SER A 92 10.78 8.83 9.45
C SER A 92 9.39 8.95 8.80
N ASP A 93 9.18 9.94 7.93
CA ASP A 93 7.89 10.14 7.26
C ASP A 93 7.56 9.00 6.30
N ALA A 94 8.56 8.48 5.58
CA ALA A 94 8.38 7.33 4.69
C ALA A 94 8.06 6.05 5.49
N ALA A 95 8.67 5.86 6.65
CA ALA A 95 8.40 4.73 7.52
C ALA A 95 6.99 4.80 8.13
N LYS A 96 6.58 5.97 8.63
CA LYS A 96 5.21 6.20 9.12
C LYS A 96 4.17 5.96 8.05
N TRP A 97 4.42 6.45 6.83
CA TRP A 97 3.54 6.17 5.70
C TRP A 97 3.49 4.68 5.36
N ALA A 98 4.63 3.98 5.36
CA ALA A 98 4.68 2.55 5.07
C ALA A 98 3.94 1.73 6.13
N GLU A 99 3.99 2.17 7.39
CA GLU A 99 3.20 1.61 8.48
C GLU A 99 1.70 1.86 8.27
N GLU A 100 1.27 3.09 8.01
CA GLU A 100 -0.15 3.40 7.73
C GLU A 100 -0.67 2.59 6.53
N ALA A 101 0.11 2.54 5.44
CA ALA A 101 -0.21 1.79 4.24
C ALA A 101 -0.35 0.28 4.54
N SER A 102 0.47 -0.29 5.42
CA SER A 102 0.35 -1.71 5.79
C SER A 102 -0.96 -2.00 6.53
N PHE A 103 -1.33 -1.14 7.49
CA PHE A 103 -2.59 -1.25 8.21
C PHE A 103 -3.79 -1.12 7.28
N MET A 104 -3.79 -0.13 6.39
CA MET A 104 -4.86 0.07 5.42
C MET A 104 -4.99 -1.10 4.45
N THR A 105 -3.87 -1.69 4.04
CA THR A 105 -3.88 -2.89 3.17
C THR A 105 -4.47 -4.08 3.88
N ARG A 106 -4.09 -4.33 5.13
CA ARG A 106 -4.62 -5.44 5.92
C ARG A 106 -6.12 -5.29 6.16
N TRP A 107 -6.56 -4.09 6.54
CA TRP A 107 -8.00 -3.79 6.65
C TRP A 107 -8.74 -4.06 5.34
N TRP A 108 -8.19 -3.61 4.21
CA TRP A 108 -8.81 -3.82 2.90
C TRP A 108 -8.90 -5.31 2.53
N VAL A 109 -7.86 -6.10 2.83
CA VAL A 109 -7.86 -7.56 2.63
C VAL A 109 -8.96 -8.22 3.49
N ASP A 110 -9.04 -7.85 4.77
CA ASP A 110 -10.04 -8.40 5.70
C ASP A 110 -11.48 -8.06 5.26
N GLU A 111 -11.73 -6.82 4.83
CA GLU A 111 -13.05 -6.41 4.32
C GLU A 111 -13.42 -7.10 3.01
N ASN A 112 -12.45 -7.33 2.12
CA ASN A 112 -12.68 -8.10 0.89
C ASN A 112 -12.99 -9.56 1.21
N ALA A 113 -12.26 -10.19 2.14
CA ALA A 113 -12.55 -11.56 2.57
C ALA A 113 -13.99 -11.70 3.08
N LYS A 114 -14.45 -10.77 3.92
CA LYS A 114 -15.84 -10.72 4.39
C LYS A 114 -16.84 -10.54 3.25
N ARG A 115 -16.58 -9.63 2.31
CA ARG A 115 -17.44 -9.40 1.13
C ARG A 115 -17.62 -10.69 0.31
N TRP A 116 -16.57 -11.49 0.19
CA TRP A 116 -16.61 -12.78 -0.52
C TRP A 116 -17.02 -13.96 0.35
N ARG A 117 -17.39 -13.74 1.62
CA ARG A 117 -17.72 -14.78 2.61
C ARG A 117 -16.60 -15.82 2.75
N TYR A 118 -15.36 -15.42 2.48
CA TYR A 118 -14.18 -16.25 2.67
C TYR A 118 -13.88 -16.35 4.17
N THR A 119 -13.68 -17.57 4.66
CA THR A 119 -13.20 -17.83 6.02
C THR A 119 -11.81 -18.46 5.89
N PRO A 120 -10.77 -17.93 6.57
CA PRO A 120 -9.39 -18.39 6.43
C PRO A 120 -9.17 -19.87 6.75
#